data_AF-A0A3A4W305-F1
#
_entry.id   AF-A0A3A4W305-F1
#
_cell.length_a   1.000
_cell.length_b   1.000
_cell.length_c   1.000
_cell.angle_alpha   90.00
_cell.angle_beta   90.00
_cell.angle_gamma   90.00
#
_symmetry.space_group_name_H-M   'P 1'
#
loop_
_entity.id
_entity.type
_entity.pdbx_description
1 polymer ?
#
loop_
_entity_poly.entity_id
_entity_poly.type
_entity_poly.pdbx_seq_one_letter_code
_entity_poly.pdbx_strand_id
1 'polypeptide(L)'
;MLAGKSYINEFLYFAFKPDKDRGEGSYIFCSGVEVSRFLPITKGRHRPMSNPVMRGLQLVNVEARALALSKGAIPKAVKGDYCSGLVPASNGWYKEMLVIENAPDSLPDEIISHCVINLLRKTFMAMGMPEVELPDKLLGPDELQKFIEGLCNKMGGQAS
;
A
#
# COMPACT_ATOMS: atom_id res chain seq x y z
N MET A 1 14.88 20.37 -5.44
CA MET A 1 13.67 19.70 -4.92
C MET A 1 14.14 18.47 -4.18
N LEU A 2 13.95 18.37 -2.85
CA LEU A 2 14.11 17.08 -2.18
C LEU A 2 12.95 16.19 -2.63
N ALA A 3 13.26 15.24 -3.50
CA ALA A 3 12.28 14.37 -4.14
C ALA A 3 11.63 13.48 -3.07
N GLY A 4 10.31 13.52 -2.98
CA GLY A 4 9.59 12.52 -2.17
C GLY A 4 9.86 11.11 -2.66
N LYS A 5 9.67 10.12 -1.80
CA LYS A 5 9.85 8.71 -2.18
C LYS A 5 8.52 8.11 -2.57
N SER A 6 8.48 7.36 -3.66
CA SER A 6 7.25 6.76 -4.16
C SER A 6 7.49 5.37 -4.73
N TYR A 7 6.63 4.45 -4.32
CA TYR A 7 6.47 3.11 -4.88
C TYR A 7 5.07 3.06 -5.48
N ILE A 8 4.96 3.13 -6.80
CA ILE A 8 3.67 3.30 -7.50
C ILE A 8 3.63 2.33 -8.66
N ASN A 9 2.52 1.61 -8.77
CA ASN A 9 2.15 0.89 -9.98
C ASN A 9 0.64 0.94 -10.18
N GLU A 10 0.12 0.21 -11.16
CA GLU A 10 -1.31 0.24 -11.48
C GLU A 10 -2.21 -0.39 -10.40
N PHE A 11 -1.67 -1.23 -9.51
CA PHE A 11 -2.43 -1.94 -8.48
C PHE A 11 -2.41 -1.23 -7.13
N LEU A 12 -1.26 -0.67 -6.76
CA LEU A 12 -1.04 -0.09 -5.43
C LEU A 12 -0.06 1.06 -5.47
N TYR A 13 -0.10 1.89 -4.44
CA TYR A 13 0.95 2.87 -4.19
C TYR A 13 1.23 3.05 -2.70
N PHE A 14 2.49 3.38 -2.41
CA PHE A 14 2.98 3.87 -1.13
C PHE A 14 3.97 5.00 -1.39
N ALA A 15 3.73 6.18 -0.81
CA ALA A 15 4.55 7.36 -1.07
C ALA A 15 4.74 8.21 0.19
N PHE A 16 5.91 8.80 0.31
CA PHE A 16 6.28 9.79 1.29
C PHE A 16 6.49 11.13 0.59
N LYS A 17 5.59 12.08 0.85
CA LYS A 17 5.71 13.47 0.37
C LYS A 17 6.28 14.31 1.52
N PRO A 18 7.44 14.96 1.36
CA PRO A 18 7.96 15.87 2.39
C PRO A 18 6.93 16.97 2.72
N ASP A 19 6.68 17.19 4.00
CA ASP A 19 5.79 18.24 4.51
C ASP A 19 6.65 19.33 5.18
N LYS A 20 7.09 20.30 4.37
CA LYS A 20 8.01 21.36 4.81
C LYS A 20 7.38 22.28 5.86
N ASP A 21 6.07 22.41 5.87
CA ASP A 21 5.36 23.28 6.82
C ASP A 21 5.43 22.73 8.25
N ARG A 22 5.70 21.42 8.38
CA ARG A 22 5.88 20.71 9.67
C ARG A 22 7.34 20.48 10.06
N GLY A 23 8.29 21.04 9.32
CA GLY A 23 9.72 20.93 9.59
C GLY A 23 10.41 19.73 8.95
N GLU A 24 11.73 19.63 9.17
CA GLU A 24 12.55 18.53 8.64
C GLU A 24 12.15 17.18 9.25
N GLY A 25 12.26 16.11 8.47
CA GLY A 25 11.81 14.77 8.91
C GLY A 25 10.29 14.61 8.97
N SER A 26 9.52 15.59 8.50
CA SER A 26 8.06 15.49 8.41
C SER A 26 7.60 15.09 7.02
N TYR A 27 6.69 14.12 6.96
CA TYR A 27 6.17 13.55 5.73
C TYR A 27 4.65 13.34 5.80
N ILE A 28 3.98 13.52 4.66
CA ILE A 28 2.70 12.91 4.39
C ILE A 28 2.96 11.52 3.82
N PHE A 29 2.61 10.48 4.58
CA PHE A 29 2.56 9.12 4.08
C PHE A 29 1.20 8.86 3.41
N CYS A 30 1.26 8.55 2.13
CA CYS A 30 0.13 8.27 1.27
C CYS A 30 0.16 6.81 0.84
N SER A 31 -0.95 6.10 0.97
CA SER A 31 -1.07 4.75 0.45
C SER A 31 -2.42 4.51 -0.22
N GLY A 32 -2.46 3.55 -1.13
CA GLY A 32 -3.70 3.21 -1.81
C GLY A 32 -3.61 1.93 -2.62
N VAL A 33 -4.79 1.40 -2.92
CA VAL A 33 -5.00 0.18 -3.70
C VAL A 33 -6.13 0.39 -4.71
N GLU A 34 -5.93 -0.06 -5.94
CA GLU A 34 -6.93 -0.03 -6.99
C GLU A 34 -7.78 -1.30 -6.85
N VAL A 35 -8.96 -1.15 -6.24
CA VAL A 35 -9.80 -2.28 -5.82
C VAL A 35 -10.30 -3.09 -7.03
N SER A 36 -10.62 -2.43 -8.14
CA SER A 36 -11.14 -3.06 -9.35
C SER A 36 -10.11 -3.99 -10.01
N ARG A 37 -8.82 -3.66 -9.96
CA ARG A 37 -7.73 -4.45 -10.52
C ARG A 37 -7.44 -5.72 -9.73
N PHE A 38 -7.77 -5.74 -8.45
CA PHE A 38 -7.70 -6.95 -7.62
C PHE A 38 -8.93 -7.86 -7.74
N LEU A 39 -9.99 -7.46 -8.44
CA LEU A 39 -11.20 -8.28 -8.57
C LEU A 39 -10.96 -9.69 -9.14
N PRO A 40 -10.08 -9.94 -10.12
CA PRO A 40 -9.79 -11.30 -10.58
C PRO A 40 -9.28 -12.22 -9.45
N ILE A 41 -8.68 -11.64 -8.42
CA ILE A 41 -8.19 -12.34 -7.22
C ILE A 41 -9.29 -12.45 -6.16
N THR A 42 -10.02 -11.36 -5.92
CA THR A 42 -10.87 -11.23 -4.73
C THR A 42 -12.33 -11.60 -4.95
N LYS A 43 -12.84 -11.48 -6.19
CA LYS A 43 -14.28 -11.60 -6.50
C LYS A 43 -14.82 -12.97 -6.09
N GLY A 44 -15.99 -12.97 -5.43
CA GLY A 44 -16.70 -14.19 -5.01
C GLY A 44 -16.08 -14.91 -3.81
N ARG A 45 -14.97 -14.40 -3.26
CA ARG A 45 -14.20 -15.06 -2.19
C ARG A 45 -14.14 -14.23 -0.91
N HIS A 46 -15.01 -13.23 -0.77
CA HIS A 46 -15.16 -12.43 0.45
C HIS A 46 -16.61 -12.04 0.69
N ARG A 47 -16.95 -11.74 1.95
CA ARG A 47 -18.28 -11.21 2.30
C ARG A 47 -18.48 -9.80 1.70
N PRO A 48 -19.73 -9.36 1.50
CA PRO A 48 -20.04 -7.98 1.17
C PRO A 48 -19.33 -7.01 2.13
N MET A 49 -18.84 -5.87 1.61
CA MET A 49 -18.08 -4.84 2.35
C MET A 49 -16.77 -5.30 3.01
N SER A 50 -16.31 -6.53 2.75
CA SER A 50 -15.14 -7.13 3.39
C SER A 50 -13.99 -7.33 2.39
N ASN A 51 -13.78 -6.36 1.48
CA ASN A 51 -12.77 -6.53 0.42
C ASN A 51 -11.37 -6.76 1.05
N PRO A 52 -10.72 -7.90 0.78
CA PRO A 52 -9.47 -8.26 1.45
C PRO A 52 -8.31 -7.31 1.18
N VAL A 53 -8.27 -6.68 0.00
CA VAL A 53 -7.27 -5.68 -0.34
C VAL A 53 -7.47 -4.38 0.45
N MET A 54 -8.72 -3.91 0.56
CA MET A 54 -9.04 -2.73 1.38
C MET A 54 -8.71 -2.98 2.86
N ARG A 55 -9.12 -4.15 3.38
CA ARG A 55 -8.81 -4.54 4.75
C ARG A 55 -7.31 -4.71 4.97
N GLY A 56 -6.61 -5.29 4.00
CA GLY A 56 -5.15 -5.38 3.99
C GLY A 56 -4.50 -4.01 4.10
N LEU A 57 -4.97 -3.02 3.32
CA LEU A 57 -4.44 -1.65 3.35
C LEU A 57 -4.63 -1.00 4.73
N GLN A 58 -5.82 -1.15 5.34
CA GLN A 58 -6.09 -0.65 6.69
C GLN A 58 -5.12 -1.25 7.72
N LEU A 59 -4.89 -2.57 7.66
CA LEU A 59 -4.00 -3.26 8.59
C LEU A 59 -2.54 -2.81 8.42
N VAL A 60 -2.05 -2.69 7.18
CA VAL A 60 -0.67 -2.22 6.97
C VAL A 60 -0.50 -0.74 7.30
N ASN A 61 -1.57 0.08 7.25
CA ASN A 61 -1.52 1.45 7.75
C ASN A 61 -1.32 1.49 9.26
N VAL A 62 -1.98 0.60 10.01
CA VAL A 62 -1.75 0.44 11.45
C VAL A 62 -0.30 -0.02 11.72
N GLU A 63 0.21 -0.97 10.94
CA GLU A 63 1.59 -1.42 11.05
C GLU A 63 2.61 -0.32 10.72
N ALA A 64 2.34 0.52 9.71
CA ALA A 64 3.18 1.67 9.38
C ALA A 64 3.29 2.64 10.57
N ARG A 65 2.19 2.89 11.30
CA ARG A 65 2.20 3.71 12.52
C ARG A 65 3.02 3.06 13.62
N ALA A 66 2.85 1.75 13.82
CA ALA A 66 3.62 1.01 14.83
C ALA A 66 5.12 1.03 14.52
N LEU A 67 5.49 0.85 13.25
CA LEU A 67 6.89 0.92 12.80
C LEU A 67 7.45 2.33 12.97
N ALA A 68 6.71 3.37 12.58
CA ALA A 68 7.09 4.77 12.81
C ALA A 68 7.37 5.05 14.30
N LEU A 69 6.45 4.67 15.19
CA LEU A 69 6.60 4.82 16.64
C LEU A 69 7.84 4.09 17.16
N SER A 70 8.08 2.85 16.70
CA SER A 70 9.24 2.06 17.11
C SER A 70 10.58 2.69 16.73
N LYS A 71 10.58 3.61 15.76
CA LYS A 71 11.75 4.34 15.27
C LYS A 71 11.84 5.78 15.81
N GLY A 72 11.01 6.12 16.79
CA GLY A 72 10.99 7.44 17.43
C GLY A 72 10.23 8.52 16.65
N ALA A 73 9.58 8.16 15.54
CA ALA A 73 8.74 9.08 14.78
C ALA A 73 7.33 9.20 15.38
N ILE A 74 6.62 10.25 15.01
CA ILE A 74 5.30 10.60 15.57
C ILE A 74 4.24 10.54 14.45
N PRO A 75 3.52 9.41 14.31
CA PRO A 75 2.42 9.32 13.36
C PRO A 75 1.18 10.05 13.89
N LYS A 76 0.53 10.83 13.03
CA LYS A 76 -0.71 11.57 13.32
C LYS A 76 -1.76 11.33 12.23
N ALA A 77 -3.01 11.26 12.66
CA ALA A 77 -4.13 11.30 11.72
C ALA A 77 -4.20 12.67 11.05
N VAL A 78 -4.61 12.69 9.79
CA VAL A 78 -4.74 13.92 9.01
C VAL A 78 -6.09 13.93 8.30
N LYS A 79 -6.64 15.13 8.05
CA LYS A 79 -7.89 15.35 7.29
C LYS A 79 -7.57 16.21 6.07
N GLY A 80 -8.13 15.87 4.91
CA GLY A 80 -7.88 16.55 3.64
C GLY A 80 -7.51 15.57 2.52
N ASP A 81 -7.00 16.08 1.40
CA ASP A 81 -6.47 15.26 0.31
C ASP A 81 -5.07 15.74 -0.09
N TYR A 82 -4.07 15.31 0.70
CA TYR A 82 -2.65 15.62 0.45
C TYR A 82 -2.01 14.66 -0.55
N CYS A 83 -2.72 13.61 -0.93
CA CYS A 83 -2.25 12.52 -1.79
C CYS A 83 -2.77 12.65 -3.24
N SER A 84 -3.46 13.76 -3.54
CA SER A 84 -3.87 14.12 -4.90
C SER A 84 -2.67 14.15 -5.86
N GLY A 85 -2.93 13.71 -7.10
CA GLY A 85 -1.94 13.67 -8.17
C GLY A 85 -0.92 12.53 -8.14
N LEU A 86 -0.92 11.65 -7.12
CA LEU A 86 -0.02 10.48 -7.08
C LEU A 86 -0.42 9.38 -8.07
N VAL A 87 -1.72 9.22 -8.28
CA VAL A 87 -2.30 8.23 -9.20
C VAL A 87 -3.38 8.90 -10.05
N PRO A 88 -3.68 8.36 -11.24
CA PRO A 88 -4.77 8.85 -12.07
C PRO A 88 -6.08 8.95 -11.27
N ALA A 89 -6.88 9.97 -11.53
CA ALA A 89 -8.20 10.11 -10.96
C ALA A 89 -9.11 9.01 -11.50
N SER A 90 -9.19 7.89 -10.78
CA SER A 90 -10.15 6.82 -11.03
C SER A 90 -10.97 6.57 -9.77
N ASN A 91 -12.22 6.14 -9.96
CA ASN A 91 -13.15 5.85 -8.85
C ASN A 91 -12.82 4.54 -8.11
N GLY A 92 -11.79 3.79 -8.55
CA GLY A 92 -11.44 2.49 -7.99
C GLY A 92 -10.38 2.51 -6.89
N TRP A 93 -9.73 3.66 -6.64
CA TRP A 93 -8.70 3.77 -5.62
C TRP A 93 -9.28 3.91 -4.20
N TYR A 94 -9.01 2.92 -3.35
CA TYR A 94 -9.16 3.05 -1.91
C TYR A 94 -7.85 3.60 -1.33
N LYS A 95 -7.93 4.70 -0.57
CA LYS A 95 -6.76 5.48 -0.13
C LYS A 95 -6.74 5.63 1.38
N GLU A 96 -5.55 5.62 1.95
CA GLU A 96 -5.27 5.90 3.35
C GLU A 96 -4.12 6.93 3.44
N MET A 97 -4.12 7.75 4.49
CA MET A 97 -3.07 8.73 4.70
C MET A 97 -2.80 9.00 6.17
N LEU A 98 -1.56 9.37 6.49
CA LEU A 98 -1.17 9.88 7.80
C LEU A 98 0.02 10.82 7.68
N VAL A 99 0.17 11.71 8.66
CA VAL A 99 1.36 12.54 8.83
C VAL A 99 2.35 11.78 9.69
N ILE A 100 3.63 11.76 9.33
CA ILE A 100 4.72 11.23 10.16
C ILE A 100 5.70 12.38 10.41
N GLU A 101 5.87 12.77 11.67
CA GLU A 101 6.85 13.78 12.08
C GLU A 101 8.07 13.11 12.72
N ASN A 102 9.23 13.79 12.71
CA ASN A 102 10.49 13.29 13.27
C ASN A 102 10.90 11.91 12.70
N ALA A 103 10.63 11.65 11.43
CA ALA A 103 11.04 10.43 10.77
C ALA A 103 12.56 10.44 10.53
N PRO A 104 13.30 9.39 10.95
CA PRO A 104 14.68 9.22 10.53
C PRO A 104 14.75 8.91 9.03
N ASP A 105 15.90 9.21 8.41
CA ASP A 105 16.10 9.11 6.95
C ASP A 105 15.81 7.71 6.38
N SER A 106 16.00 6.65 7.16
CA SER A 106 15.72 5.27 6.72
C SER A 106 14.23 4.90 6.77
N LEU A 107 13.40 5.63 7.53
CA LEU A 107 12.03 5.23 7.82
C LEU A 107 11.14 5.11 6.59
N PRO A 108 11.18 6.01 5.59
CA PRO A 108 10.38 5.88 4.37
C PRO A 108 10.59 4.54 3.65
N ASP A 109 11.84 4.09 3.55
CA ASP A 109 12.21 2.85 2.86
C ASP A 109 11.73 1.63 3.61
N GLU A 110 11.93 1.63 4.92
CA GLU A 110 11.49 0.56 5.82
C GLU A 110 9.97 0.41 5.80
N ILE A 111 9.22 1.53 5.90
CA ILE A 111 7.75 1.51 5.86
C ILE A 111 7.25 1.03 4.50
N ILE A 112 7.78 1.56 3.38
CA ILE A 112 7.34 1.13 2.03
C ILE A 112 7.55 -0.37 1.85
N SER A 113 8.76 -0.86 2.16
CA SER A 113 9.09 -2.28 2.03
C SER A 113 8.19 -3.17 2.89
N HIS A 114 8.04 -2.81 4.17
CA HIS A 114 7.17 -3.53 5.09
C HIS A 114 5.71 -3.56 4.61
N CYS A 115 5.16 -2.40 4.23
CA CYS A 115 3.75 -2.30 3.87
C CYS A 115 3.42 -3.02 2.56
N VAL A 116 4.27 -2.94 1.53
CA VAL A 116 4.01 -3.63 0.25
C VAL A 116 3.95 -5.14 0.45
N ILE A 117 4.96 -5.72 1.11
CA ILE A 117 5.04 -7.17 1.32
C ILE A 117 3.88 -7.66 2.19
N ASN A 118 3.60 -6.96 3.30
CA ASN A 118 2.55 -7.37 4.23
C ASN A 118 1.13 -7.15 3.67
N LEU A 119 0.94 -6.18 2.78
CA LEU A 119 -0.35 -5.99 2.10
C LEU A 119 -0.69 -7.21 1.25
N LEU A 120 0.25 -7.67 0.43
CA LEU A 120 0.07 -8.85 -0.41
C LEU A 120 -0.14 -10.11 0.42
N ARG A 121 0.69 -10.31 1.46
CA ARG A 121 0.56 -11.43 2.40
C ARG A 121 -0.81 -11.48 3.04
N LYS A 122 -1.27 -10.38 3.64
CA LYS A 122 -2.59 -10.33 4.29
C LYS A 122 -3.72 -10.54 3.29
N THR A 123 -3.60 -9.96 2.09
CA THR A 123 -4.58 -10.14 1.02
C THR A 123 -4.70 -11.61 0.65
N PHE A 124 -3.61 -12.28 0.28
CA PHE A 124 -3.67 -13.67 -0.18
C PHE A 124 -4.01 -14.67 0.92
N MET A 125 -3.57 -14.44 2.16
CA MET A 125 -4.02 -15.23 3.31
C MET A 125 -5.53 -15.10 3.51
N ALA A 126 -6.08 -13.89 3.43
CA ALA A 126 -7.52 -13.68 3.53
C ALA A 126 -8.32 -14.30 2.36
N MET A 127 -7.66 -14.54 1.22
CA MET A 127 -8.25 -15.26 0.10
C MET A 127 -8.20 -16.79 0.23
N GLY A 128 -7.57 -17.33 1.29
CA GLY A 128 -7.37 -18.76 1.44
C GLY A 128 -6.35 -19.33 0.45
N MET A 129 -5.35 -18.53 0.06
CA MET A 129 -4.29 -18.95 -0.88
C MET A 129 -2.90 -18.90 -0.21
N PRO A 130 -2.65 -19.72 0.84
CA PRO A 130 -1.36 -19.75 1.51
C PRO A 130 -0.21 -20.26 0.63
N GLU A 131 -0.51 -21.00 -0.44
CA GLU A 131 0.47 -21.57 -1.37
C GLU A 131 1.04 -20.58 -2.39
N VAL A 132 0.51 -19.35 -2.47
CA VAL A 132 1.10 -18.32 -3.32
C VAL A 132 2.45 -17.92 -2.73
N GLU A 133 3.52 -18.36 -3.38
CA GLU A 133 4.88 -17.92 -3.07
C GLU A 133 5.01 -16.42 -3.34
N LEU A 134 5.05 -15.67 -2.24
CA LEU A 134 5.28 -14.24 -2.27
C LEU A 134 6.78 -13.96 -2.39
N PRO A 135 7.18 -12.88 -3.08
CA PRO A 135 8.56 -12.44 -3.07
C PRO A 135 9.06 -12.20 -1.64
N ASP A 136 10.19 -12.80 -1.28
CA ASP A 136 10.84 -12.60 0.02
C ASP A 136 11.43 -11.18 0.18
N LYS A 137 11.60 -10.47 -0.93
CA LYS A 137 12.13 -9.12 -1.01
C LYS A 137 11.18 -8.23 -1.79
N LEU A 138 11.25 -6.93 -1.52
CA LEU A 138 10.50 -5.93 -2.27
C LEU A 138 10.97 -5.94 -3.73
N LEU A 139 10.09 -6.36 -4.64
CA LEU A 139 10.30 -6.22 -6.08
C LEU A 139 10.20 -4.75 -6.50
N GLY A 140 10.80 -4.40 -7.65
CA GLY A 140 10.54 -3.09 -8.26
C GLY A 140 9.05 -2.90 -8.58
N PRO A 141 8.52 -1.66 -8.66
CA PRO A 141 7.09 -1.43 -8.90
C PRO A 141 6.52 -2.13 -10.14
N ASP A 142 7.26 -2.09 -11.26
CA ASP A 142 6.87 -2.73 -12.53
C ASP A 142 6.95 -4.26 -12.46
N GLU A 143 7.95 -4.79 -11.77
CA GLU A 143 8.11 -6.24 -11.55
C GLU A 143 6.98 -6.78 -10.68
N LEU A 144 6.63 -6.03 -9.62
CA LEU A 144 5.50 -6.38 -8.78
C LEU A 144 4.18 -6.31 -9.54
N GLN A 145 4.01 -5.30 -10.39
CA GLN A 145 2.82 -5.20 -11.23
C GLN A 145 2.68 -6.45 -12.11
N LYS A 146 3.72 -6.83 -12.84
CA LYS A 146 3.73 -8.04 -13.67
C LYS A 146 3.44 -9.31 -12.86
N PHE A 147 3.97 -9.39 -11.64
CA PHE A 147 3.69 -10.50 -10.73
C PHE A 147 2.20 -10.58 -10.38
N ILE A 148 1.57 -9.46 -9.98
CA ILE A 148 0.14 -9.43 -9.62
C ILE A 148 -0.73 -9.68 -10.86
N GLU A 149 -0.39 -9.12 -12.02
CA GLU A 149 -1.06 -9.40 -13.30
C GLU A 149 -1.01 -10.88 -13.66
N GLY A 150 0.14 -11.53 -13.46
CA GLY A 150 0.30 -12.97 -13.64
C GLY A 150 -0.64 -13.78 -12.75
N LEU A 151 -0.83 -13.36 -11.49
CA LEU A 151 -1.79 -13.98 -10.58
C LEU A 151 -3.25 -13.73 -11.02
N CYS A 152 -3.57 -12.50 -11.42
CA CYS A 152 -4.88 -12.15 -11.96
C CYS A 152 -5.23 -12.99 -13.19
N ASN A 153 -4.29 -13.21 -14.10
CA ASN A 153 -4.50 -14.02 -15.30
C ASN A 153 -4.71 -15.49 -14.97
N LYS A 154 -3.92 -16.06 -14.05
CA LYS A 154 -4.07 -17.45 -13.60
C LYS A 154 -5.43 -17.69 -12.93
N MET A 155 -5.92 -16.73 -12.16
CA MET A 155 -7.15 -16.89 -11.38
C MET A 155 -8.42 -16.42 -12.11
N GLY A 156 -8.31 -15.38 -12.93
CA GLY A 156 -9.40 -14.90 -13.79
C GLY A 156 -9.79 -15.91 -14.88
N GLY A 157 -8.86 -16.77 -15.30
CA GLY A 157 -9.11 -17.86 -16.25
C GLY A 157 -9.72 -19.13 -15.66
N GLN A 158 -9.81 -19.26 -14.32
CA GLN A 158 -10.42 -20.43 -13.66
C GLN A 158 -11.92 -20.24 -13.33
N ALA A 159 -12.51 -19.11 -13.74
CA ALA A 159 -13.95 -18.88 -13.69
C ALA A 159 -14.57 -19.19 -15.06
N SER A 160 -14.54 -20.45 -15.46
CA SER A 160 -15.30 -21.01 -16.60
C SER A 160 -16.02 -22.27 -16.17
#